data_AF-A0A956F033-F1
#
_entry.id   AF-A0A956F033-F1
#
_cell.length_a   1.000
_cell.length_b   1.000
_cell.length_c   1.000
_cell.angle_alpha   90.00
_cell.angle_beta   90.00
_cell.angle_gamma   90.00
#
_symmetry.space_group_name_H-M   'P 1'
#
loop_
_entity.id
_entity.type
_entity.pdbx_description
1 polymer ?
#
loop_
_entity_poly.entity_id
_entity_poly.type
_entity_poly.pdbx_seq_one_letter_code
_entity_poly.pdbx_strand_id
1 'polypeptide(L)'
;MSDSTGFPSLDNTATHTPVSTGSVASPNHQLGDLITKLKPFQGSSNLETCLEVGKLVLDRFYDGSLERFRELGTKHISFRKMSEIPELPVTGLFLYRAVCIYNVYHTHEAWRFRHNGMSHFRAVLNLPAAVQAKLLDASEREQWTVNRLQHEASLKRCTSEASARAPMPAFVKALKAVRKHAAKEFHGYADLERAGELDRATAQELQRLASELAARFAEVAARLERR
;
A
#
# COMPACT_ATOMS: atom_id res chain seq x y z
N MET A 1 -48.87 -56.40 -13.40
CA MET A 1 -49.62 -56.26 -12.14
C MET A 1 -48.87 -55.24 -11.32
N SER A 2 -49.53 -54.12 -11.08
CA SER A 2 -48.93 -52.85 -10.68
C SER A 2 -48.85 -52.78 -9.16
N ASP A 3 -47.65 -52.59 -8.62
CA ASP A 3 -47.48 -52.24 -7.21
C ASP A 3 -47.30 -50.73 -7.04
N SER A 4 -48.13 -50.23 -6.15
CA SER A 4 -48.36 -48.85 -5.76
C SER A 4 -47.42 -48.50 -4.61
N THR A 5 -46.58 -47.48 -4.79
CA THR A 5 -45.86 -46.85 -3.68
C THR A 5 -46.28 -45.39 -3.58
N GLY A 6 -47.05 -45.10 -2.53
CA GLY A 6 -47.48 -43.77 -2.15
C GLY A 6 -46.33 -42.89 -1.67
N PHE A 7 -46.41 -41.60 -2.01
CA PHE A 7 -45.59 -40.53 -1.44
C PHE A 7 -46.30 -39.93 -0.22
N PRO A 8 -45.59 -39.65 0.89
CA PRO A 8 -46.12 -38.79 1.93
C PRO A 8 -45.89 -37.31 1.59
N SER A 9 -46.97 -36.54 1.65
CA SER A 9 -46.96 -35.06 1.69
C SER A 9 -46.17 -34.58 2.91
N LEU A 10 -45.22 -33.67 2.68
CA LEU A 10 -44.65 -32.82 3.73
C LEU A 10 -45.17 -31.41 3.52
N ASP A 11 -46.10 -31.02 4.39
CA ASP A 11 -46.49 -29.64 4.63
C ASP A 11 -45.26 -28.84 5.05
N ASN A 12 -44.85 -27.90 4.20
CA ASN A 12 -43.76 -26.97 4.47
C ASN A 12 -44.36 -25.58 4.74
N THR A 13 -44.90 -25.37 5.94
CA THR A 13 -45.24 -24.04 6.44
C THR A 13 -43.95 -23.32 6.84
N ALA A 14 -43.28 -22.70 5.87
CA ALA A 14 -42.19 -21.78 6.12
C ALA A 14 -42.75 -20.43 6.59
N THR A 15 -42.56 -20.15 7.87
CA THR A 15 -42.72 -18.82 8.47
C THR A 15 -41.75 -17.84 7.79
N HIS A 16 -42.29 -17.01 6.89
CA HIS A 16 -41.58 -15.87 6.33
C HIS A 16 -41.36 -14.82 7.42
N THR A 17 -40.18 -14.84 8.03
CA THR A 17 -39.65 -13.69 8.78
C THR A 17 -39.33 -12.58 7.76
N PRO A 18 -39.89 -11.37 7.88
CA PRO A 18 -39.59 -10.29 6.95
C PRO A 18 -38.12 -9.86 7.12
N VAL A 19 -37.34 -10.03 6.07
CA VAL A 19 -36.00 -9.44 5.93
C VAL A 19 -36.19 -7.93 5.94
N SER A 20 -35.70 -7.27 6.99
CA SER A 20 -35.60 -5.81 7.06
C SER A 20 -34.85 -5.30 5.83
N THR A 21 -35.59 -4.69 4.90
CA THR A 21 -35.05 -3.88 3.83
C THR A 21 -34.43 -2.63 4.45
N GLY A 22 -33.14 -2.72 4.75
CA GLY A 22 -32.32 -1.58 5.15
C GLY A 22 -32.44 -0.47 4.10
N SER A 23 -32.76 0.73 4.56
CA SER A 23 -32.87 1.95 3.76
C SER A 23 -31.60 2.13 2.92
N VAL A 24 -31.69 1.88 1.61
CA VAL A 24 -30.60 2.09 0.66
C VAL A 24 -30.51 3.58 0.39
N ALA A 25 -29.80 4.30 1.26
CA ALA A 25 -29.49 5.71 1.01
C ALA A 25 -28.83 5.85 -0.36
N SER A 26 -29.35 6.76 -1.20
CA SER A 26 -28.82 7.01 -2.54
C SER A 26 -27.30 7.22 -2.48
N PRO A 27 -26.52 6.70 -3.44
CA PRO A 27 -25.05 6.79 -3.43
C PRO A 27 -24.48 8.20 -3.19
N ASN A 28 -25.19 9.23 -3.65
CA ASN A 28 -24.80 10.63 -3.44
C ASN A 28 -24.92 11.09 -1.98
N HIS A 29 -25.89 10.60 -1.22
CA HIS A 29 -26.04 10.94 0.22
C HIS A 29 -24.93 10.30 1.04
N GLN A 30 -24.59 9.04 0.74
CA GLN A 30 -23.49 8.32 1.40
C GLN A 30 -22.15 9.06 1.24
N LEU A 31 -21.96 9.68 0.07
CA LEU A 31 -20.77 10.42 -0.28
C LEU A 31 -20.68 11.80 0.39
N GLY A 32 -21.79 12.55 0.48
CA GLY A 32 -21.85 13.82 1.20
C GLY A 32 -21.55 13.66 2.70
N ASP A 33 -22.12 12.62 3.32
CA ASP A 33 -21.84 12.26 4.71
C ASP A 33 -20.35 11.92 4.92
N LEU A 34 -19.78 11.14 3.99
CA LEU A 34 -18.37 10.75 4.02
C LEU A 34 -17.48 11.99 3.98
N ILE A 35 -17.70 12.90 3.04
CA ILE A 35 -16.90 14.14 2.90
C ILE A 35 -16.93 14.94 4.20
N THR A 36 -18.11 15.10 4.80
CA THR A 36 -18.27 15.82 6.07
C THR A 36 -17.46 15.18 7.19
N LYS A 37 -17.48 13.86 7.29
CA LYS A 37 -16.71 13.09 8.29
C LYS A 37 -15.21 13.02 7.99
N LEU A 38 -14.78 13.27 6.75
CA LEU A 38 -13.37 13.28 6.37
C LEU A 38 -12.68 14.63 6.63
N LYS A 39 -13.43 15.74 6.69
CA LYS A 39 -12.87 17.08 6.90
C LYS A 39 -11.95 17.19 8.14
N PRO A 40 -12.27 16.60 9.31
CA PRO A 40 -11.39 16.66 10.48
C PRO A 40 -10.00 16.03 10.28
N PHE A 41 -9.85 15.14 9.29
CA PHE A 41 -8.61 14.43 9.03
C PHE A 41 -7.69 15.15 8.03
N GLN A 42 -8.12 16.29 7.50
CA GLN A 42 -7.35 17.05 6.52
C GLN A 42 -6.02 17.51 7.12
N GLY A 43 -4.91 17.14 6.47
CA GLY A 43 -3.56 17.49 6.91
C GLY A 43 -2.91 16.51 7.89
N SER A 44 -3.64 15.54 8.45
CA SER A 44 -3.06 14.45 9.23
C SER A 44 -2.76 13.23 8.36
N SER A 45 -1.60 12.62 8.56
CA SER A 45 -1.20 11.38 7.86
C SER A 45 -0.58 10.35 8.82
N ASN A 46 -1.00 10.40 10.09
CA ASN A 46 -0.57 9.41 11.07
C ASN A 46 -1.38 8.10 10.94
N LEU A 47 -0.96 7.06 11.68
CA LEU A 47 -1.60 5.75 11.64
C LEU A 47 -3.06 5.81 12.12
N GLU A 48 -3.34 6.51 13.21
CA GLU A 48 -4.68 6.61 13.80
C GLU A 48 -5.68 7.20 12.81
N THR A 49 -5.38 8.37 12.25
CA THR A 49 -6.18 8.99 11.17
C THR A 49 -6.37 8.04 10.00
N CYS A 50 -5.32 7.31 9.61
CA CYS A 50 -5.41 6.34 8.52
C CYS A 50 -6.38 5.19 8.86
N LEU A 51 -6.39 4.70 10.10
CA LEU A 51 -7.30 3.66 10.56
C LEU A 51 -8.74 4.18 10.63
N GLU A 52 -8.96 5.38 11.15
CA GLU A 52 -10.31 5.98 11.24
C GLU A 52 -10.91 6.21 9.85
N VAL A 53 -10.12 6.73 8.91
CA VAL A 53 -10.55 6.90 7.52
C VAL A 53 -10.83 5.54 6.87
N GLY A 54 -9.97 4.54 7.09
CA GLY A 54 -10.16 3.19 6.57
C GLY A 54 -11.46 2.55 7.08
N LYS A 55 -11.72 2.68 8.38
CA LYS A 55 -12.97 2.23 9.03
C LYS A 55 -14.17 2.94 8.43
N LEU A 56 -14.13 4.27 8.34
CA LEU A 56 -15.23 5.07 7.84
C LEU A 56 -15.63 4.66 6.41
N VAL A 57 -14.64 4.42 5.55
CA VAL A 57 -14.88 3.92 4.19
C VAL A 57 -15.47 2.51 4.24
N LEU A 58 -14.96 1.59 5.07
CA LEU A 58 -15.51 0.24 5.21
C LEU A 58 -16.95 0.23 5.71
N ASP A 59 -17.24 0.97 6.78
CA ASP A 59 -18.57 1.08 7.37
C ASP A 59 -19.58 1.57 6.33
N ARG A 60 -19.19 2.56 5.50
CA ARG A 60 -20.15 3.16 4.56
C ARG A 60 -20.43 2.33 3.33
N PHE A 61 -19.43 1.56 2.90
CA PHE A 61 -19.40 1.03 1.55
C PHE A 61 -19.25 -0.47 1.46
N TYR A 62 -18.85 -1.10 2.56
CA TYR A 62 -18.67 -2.54 2.66
C TYR A 62 -19.47 -3.09 3.85
N ASP A 63 -20.44 -2.31 4.35
CA ASP A 63 -21.26 -2.61 5.53
C ASP A 63 -20.40 -2.99 6.76
N GLY A 64 -19.23 -2.36 6.89
CA GLY A 64 -18.26 -2.65 7.96
C GLY A 64 -17.52 -3.98 7.82
N SER A 65 -17.74 -4.75 6.75
CA SER A 65 -17.15 -6.07 6.55
C SER A 65 -15.82 -6.04 5.79
N LEU A 66 -14.78 -6.54 6.44
CA LEU A 66 -13.47 -6.76 5.81
C LEU A 66 -13.52 -7.91 4.80
N GLU A 67 -14.38 -8.90 5.01
CA GLU A 67 -14.63 -10.01 4.10
C GLU A 67 -15.17 -9.49 2.78
N ARG A 68 -16.21 -8.64 2.81
CA ARG A 68 -16.76 -8.00 1.60
C ARG A 68 -15.72 -7.15 0.89
N PHE A 69 -14.88 -6.44 1.63
CA PHE A 69 -13.77 -5.70 1.02
C PHE A 69 -12.77 -6.63 0.33
N ARG A 70 -12.42 -7.78 0.92
CA ARG A 70 -11.51 -8.76 0.30
C ARG A 70 -12.12 -9.40 -0.95
N GLU A 71 -13.42 -9.67 -0.94
CA GLU A 71 -14.14 -10.30 -2.07
C GLU A 71 -14.33 -9.32 -3.24
N LEU A 72 -14.84 -8.12 -2.96
CA LEU A 72 -15.20 -7.16 -4.00
C LEU A 72 -14.02 -6.28 -4.44
N GLY A 73 -13.07 -6.07 -3.52
CA GLY A 73 -11.86 -5.26 -3.75
C GLY A 73 -12.16 -3.86 -4.28
N THR A 74 -11.27 -3.36 -5.12
CA THR A 74 -11.41 -2.03 -5.76
C THR A 74 -12.48 -1.95 -6.85
N LYS A 75 -13.14 -3.07 -7.17
CA LYS A 75 -14.22 -3.11 -8.18
C LYS A 75 -15.54 -2.62 -7.60
N HIS A 76 -15.74 -2.76 -6.27
CA HIS A 76 -16.98 -2.30 -5.64
C HIS A 76 -17.15 -0.80 -5.74
N ILE A 77 -16.07 -0.07 -5.46
CA ILE A 77 -16.07 1.38 -5.57
C ILE A 77 -14.83 1.87 -6.26
N SER A 78 -15.09 2.72 -7.25
CA SER A 78 -14.04 3.45 -7.92
C SER A 78 -13.56 4.59 -7.01
N PHE A 79 -12.53 4.33 -6.20
CA PHE A 79 -11.75 5.36 -5.51
C PHE A 79 -11.24 6.44 -6.49
N ARG A 80 -11.07 6.07 -7.77
CA ARG A 80 -10.77 7.01 -8.85
C ARG A 80 -11.94 7.99 -9.06
N LYS A 81 -13.18 7.51 -9.22
CA LYS A 81 -14.37 8.39 -9.31
C LYS A 81 -14.54 9.26 -8.07
N MET A 82 -14.27 8.72 -6.87
CA MET A 82 -14.29 9.55 -5.66
C MET A 82 -13.28 10.71 -5.72
N SER A 83 -12.13 10.51 -6.38
CA SER A 83 -11.10 11.56 -6.52
C SER A 83 -11.50 12.68 -7.47
N GLU A 84 -12.57 12.49 -8.26
CA GLU A 84 -13.09 13.50 -9.19
C GLU A 84 -13.97 14.53 -8.46
N ILE A 85 -14.28 14.31 -7.18
CA ILE A 85 -15.10 15.19 -6.35
C ILE A 85 -14.23 16.32 -5.80
N PRO A 86 -14.46 17.59 -6.19
CA PRO A 86 -13.62 18.71 -5.76
C PRO A 86 -13.58 18.92 -4.24
N GLU A 87 -14.65 18.59 -3.54
CA GLU A 87 -14.82 18.80 -2.10
C GLU A 87 -14.17 17.71 -1.24
N LEU A 88 -13.62 16.65 -1.84
CA LEU A 88 -13.01 15.55 -1.10
C LEU A 88 -11.68 16.03 -0.48
N PRO A 89 -11.53 16.01 0.85
CA PRO A 89 -10.35 16.59 1.52
C PRO A 89 -9.08 15.73 1.39
N VAL A 90 -9.18 14.56 0.75
CA VAL A 90 -8.09 13.58 0.59
C VAL A 90 -8.13 12.96 -0.80
N THR A 91 -6.98 12.51 -1.29
CA THR A 91 -6.92 11.80 -2.58
C THR A 91 -7.57 10.43 -2.50
N GLY A 92 -8.16 9.91 -3.59
CA GLY A 92 -8.69 8.54 -3.59
C GLY A 92 -7.60 7.47 -3.43
N LEU A 93 -6.35 7.77 -3.80
CA LEU A 93 -5.22 6.89 -3.48
C LEU A 93 -4.99 6.78 -1.96
N PHE A 94 -5.18 7.87 -1.23
CA PHE A 94 -5.14 7.84 0.23
C PHE A 94 -6.29 7.02 0.80
N LEU A 95 -7.54 7.22 0.34
CA LEU A 95 -8.70 6.41 0.76
C LEU A 95 -8.47 4.92 0.55
N TYR A 96 -8.02 4.53 -0.64
CA TYR A 96 -7.70 3.15 -0.96
C TYR A 96 -6.64 2.57 0.00
N ARG A 97 -5.55 3.31 0.24
CA ARG A 97 -4.49 2.88 1.16
C ARG A 97 -4.98 2.79 2.60
N ALA A 98 -5.84 3.71 3.03
CA ALA A 98 -6.42 3.72 4.37
C ALA A 98 -7.22 2.44 4.62
N VAL A 99 -8.07 2.04 3.68
CA VAL A 99 -8.82 0.76 3.78
C VAL A 99 -7.88 -0.44 3.79
N CYS A 100 -6.87 -0.46 2.93
CA CYS A 100 -5.90 -1.57 2.91
C CYS A 100 -5.11 -1.68 4.22
N ILE A 101 -4.67 -0.55 4.77
CA ILE A 101 -3.95 -0.49 6.05
C ILE A 101 -4.87 -0.94 7.18
N TYR A 102 -6.11 -0.46 7.22
CA TYR A 102 -7.10 -0.89 8.21
C TYR A 102 -7.33 -2.41 8.16
N ASN A 103 -7.49 -2.99 6.96
CA ASN A 103 -7.63 -4.43 6.79
C ASN A 103 -6.41 -5.19 7.32
N VAL A 104 -5.19 -4.78 6.96
CA VAL A 104 -3.95 -5.41 7.45
C VAL A 104 -3.84 -5.27 8.97
N TYR A 105 -4.16 -4.10 9.51
CA TYR A 105 -4.09 -3.82 10.94
C TYR A 105 -5.00 -4.77 11.74
N HIS A 106 -6.23 -4.99 11.28
CA HIS A 106 -7.17 -5.87 11.97
C HIS A 106 -6.87 -7.36 11.73
N THR A 107 -6.49 -7.73 10.50
CA THR A 107 -6.19 -9.12 10.14
C THR A 107 -5.04 -9.71 10.97
N HIS A 108 -4.06 -8.87 11.36
CA HIS A 108 -2.85 -9.32 12.07
C HIS A 108 -2.78 -8.85 13.52
N GLU A 109 -3.91 -8.37 14.08
CA GLU A 109 -3.98 -7.86 15.45
C GLU A 109 -2.87 -6.84 15.74
N ALA A 110 -2.69 -5.91 14.80
CA ALA A 110 -1.50 -5.08 14.71
C ALA A 110 -1.35 -4.04 15.83
N TRP A 111 -2.34 -3.92 16.71
CA TRP A 111 -2.23 -3.21 17.99
C TRP A 111 -1.09 -3.75 18.86
N ARG A 112 -0.64 -4.99 18.63
CA ARG A 112 0.54 -5.57 19.29
C ARG A 112 1.88 -5.02 18.80
N PHE A 113 1.90 -4.35 17.64
CA PHE A 113 3.12 -3.80 17.05
C PHE A 113 3.30 -2.34 17.49
N ARG A 114 4.06 -2.10 18.56
CA ARG A 114 4.23 -0.77 19.15
C ARG A 114 5.09 0.16 18.29
N HIS A 115 5.95 -0.40 17.45
CA HIS A 115 6.96 0.35 16.71
C HIS A 115 6.64 0.45 15.20
N ASN A 116 5.65 -0.31 14.73
CA ASN A 116 5.21 -0.26 13.35
C ASN A 116 4.22 0.90 13.12
N GLY A 117 4.67 1.92 12.40
CA GLY A 117 3.82 3.04 11.97
C GLY A 117 3.08 2.76 10.66
N MET A 118 2.32 3.76 10.19
CA MET A 118 1.61 3.73 8.89
C MET A 118 2.53 3.28 7.73
N SER A 119 3.76 3.77 7.71
CA SER A 119 4.75 3.45 6.68
C SER A 119 5.16 1.97 6.67
N HIS A 120 5.20 1.32 7.85
CA HIS A 120 5.47 -0.12 7.96
C HIS A 120 4.33 -0.95 7.38
N PHE A 121 3.08 -0.65 7.75
CA PHE A 121 1.92 -1.33 7.17
C PHE A 121 1.83 -1.12 5.66
N ARG A 122 2.14 0.09 5.19
CA ARG A 122 2.19 0.38 3.76
C ARG A 122 3.25 -0.48 3.04
N ALA A 123 4.37 -0.76 3.67
CA ALA A 123 5.47 -1.53 3.08
C ALA A 123 5.07 -2.97 2.76
N VAL A 124 4.15 -3.56 3.52
CA VAL A 124 3.69 -4.95 3.36
C VAL A 124 2.42 -5.10 2.53
N LEU A 125 1.81 -4.01 2.07
CA LEU A 125 0.64 -4.07 1.20
C LEU A 125 0.93 -4.90 -0.08
N ASN A 126 -0.12 -5.58 -0.56
CA ASN A 126 -0.11 -6.48 -1.72
C ASN A 126 0.79 -7.73 -1.57
N LEU A 127 1.21 -8.09 -0.36
CA LEU A 127 1.79 -9.39 -0.07
C LEU A 127 0.71 -10.38 0.39
N PRO A 128 0.92 -11.70 0.24
CA PRO A 128 0.05 -12.71 0.86
C PRO A 128 -0.01 -12.51 2.38
N ALA A 129 -1.18 -12.76 2.99
CA ALA A 129 -1.41 -12.50 4.42
C ALA A 129 -0.36 -13.18 5.34
N ALA A 130 0.01 -14.43 5.04
CA ALA A 130 1.03 -15.16 5.78
C ALA A 130 2.42 -14.48 5.70
N VAL A 131 2.74 -13.83 4.58
CA VAL A 131 4.00 -13.09 4.42
C VAL A 131 3.93 -11.75 5.15
N GLN A 132 2.80 -11.06 5.11
CA GLN A 132 2.58 -9.82 5.86
C GLN A 132 2.81 -10.05 7.36
N ALA A 133 2.18 -11.07 7.95
CA ALA A 133 2.31 -11.41 9.36
C ALA A 133 3.78 -11.61 9.75
N LYS A 134 4.49 -12.48 9.02
CA LYS A 134 5.91 -12.78 9.27
C LYS A 134 6.80 -11.55 9.22
N LEU A 135 6.58 -10.66 8.25
CA LEU A 135 7.39 -9.46 8.09
C LEU A 135 7.09 -8.41 9.17
N LEU A 136 5.82 -8.26 9.56
CA LEU A 136 5.43 -7.34 10.65
C LEU A 136 5.93 -7.84 12.02
N ASP A 137 5.89 -9.15 12.26
CA ASP A 137 6.46 -9.78 13.45
C ASP A 137 7.97 -9.60 13.53
N ALA A 138 8.67 -9.81 12.42
CA ALA A 138 10.10 -9.59 12.34
C ALA A 138 10.45 -8.11 12.53
N SER A 139 9.70 -7.19 11.90
CA SER A 139 9.95 -5.76 12.04
C SER A 139 9.74 -5.26 13.46
N GLU A 140 8.73 -5.78 14.17
CA GLU A 140 8.50 -5.43 15.57
C GLU A 140 9.60 -6.01 16.48
N ARG A 141 9.92 -7.30 16.33
CA ARG A 141 10.92 -7.95 17.19
C ARG A 141 12.32 -7.36 17.02
N GLU A 142 12.70 -7.05 15.79
CA GLU A 142 14.04 -6.57 15.44
C GLU A 142 14.11 -5.06 15.20
N GLN A 143 13.01 -4.34 15.46
CA GLN A 143 12.94 -2.88 15.35
C GLN A 143 13.37 -2.37 13.96
N TRP A 144 12.86 -3.00 12.90
CA TRP A 144 13.27 -2.64 11.55
C TRP A 144 12.84 -1.22 11.20
N THR A 145 13.76 -0.49 10.56
CA THR A 145 13.41 0.74 9.86
C THR A 145 12.46 0.43 8.70
N VAL A 146 11.66 1.42 8.29
CA VAL A 146 10.78 1.32 7.12
C VAL A 146 11.55 0.86 5.87
N ASN A 147 12.77 1.35 5.67
CA ASN A 147 13.62 1.00 4.53
C ASN A 147 13.98 -0.49 4.52
N ARG A 148 14.34 -1.06 5.68
CA ARG A 148 14.64 -2.49 5.80
C ARG A 148 13.39 -3.33 5.52
N LEU A 149 12.25 -2.98 6.10
CA LEU A 149 10.99 -3.69 5.84
C LEU A 149 10.56 -3.61 4.37
N GLN A 150 10.71 -2.45 3.73
CA GLN A 150 10.45 -2.30 2.30
C GLN A 150 11.38 -3.15 1.44
N HIS A 151 12.66 -3.24 1.81
CA HIS A 151 13.63 -4.10 1.15
C HIS A 151 13.19 -5.58 1.23
N GLU A 152 12.92 -6.09 2.42
CA GLU A 152 12.46 -7.46 2.63
C GLU A 152 11.14 -7.76 1.90
N ALA A 153 10.17 -6.84 1.99
CA ALA A 153 8.91 -6.94 1.25
C ALA A 153 9.14 -6.99 -0.27
N SER A 154 10.12 -6.24 -0.79
CA SER A 154 10.45 -6.25 -2.23
C SER A 154 11.01 -7.60 -2.68
N LEU A 155 11.85 -8.24 -1.88
CA LEU A 155 12.38 -9.57 -2.17
C LEU A 155 11.25 -10.59 -2.29
N LYS A 156 10.26 -10.53 -1.40
CA LYS A 156 9.10 -11.44 -1.43
C LYS A 156 8.16 -11.20 -2.62
N ARG A 157 8.08 -9.97 -3.14
CA ARG A 157 7.32 -9.66 -4.38
C ARG A 157 8.02 -10.20 -5.63
N CYS A 158 9.35 -10.18 -5.66
CA CYS A 158 10.11 -10.72 -6.79
C CYS A 158 9.99 -12.24 -6.92
N THR A 159 9.78 -12.94 -5.80
CA THR A 159 9.65 -14.41 -5.78
C THR A 159 8.23 -14.91 -6.03
N SER A 160 7.20 -14.06 -5.94
CA SER A 160 5.84 -14.50 -6.22
C SER A 160 5.61 -14.56 -7.74
N GLU A 161 5.34 -15.75 -8.25
CA GLU A 161 5.06 -16.05 -9.67
C GLU A 161 3.93 -15.21 -10.29
N ALA A 162 3.13 -14.50 -9.46
CA ALA A 162 1.95 -13.74 -9.86
C ALA A 162 2.21 -12.35 -10.49
N SER A 163 3.46 -11.86 -10.55
CA SER A 163 3.73 -10.56 -11.19
C SER A 163 3.95 -10.73 -12.70
N ALA A 164 2.89 -10.53 -13.48
CA ALA A 164 2.91 -10.58 -14.96
C ALA A 164 3.92 -9.61 -15.62
N ARG A 165 4.52 -8.70 -14.85
CA ARG A 165 5.65 -7.88 -15.27
C ARG A 165 6.84 -8.19 -14.35
N ALA A 166 7.91 -8.75 -14.91
CA ALA A 166 9.15 -8.93 -14.17
C ALA A 166 9.60 -7.57 -13.61
N PRO A 167 9.86 -7.46 -12.30
CA PRO A 167 10.33 -6.22 -11.72
C PRO A 167 11.65 -5.83 -12.37
N MET A 168 11.79 -4.54 -12.68
CA MET A 168 13.03 -4.01 -13.23
C MET A 168 14.21 -4.35 -12.30
N PRO A 169 15.32 -4.91 -12.81
CA PRO A 169 16.46 -5.27 -11.99
C PRO A 169 16.96 -4.10 -11.15
N ALA A 170 17.43 -4.38 -9.93
CA ALA A 170 17.82 -3.35 -8.97
C ALA A 170 18.87 -2.38 -9.54
N PHE A 171 19.88 -2.89 -10.26
CA PHE A 171 20.92 -2.06 -10.88
C PHE A 171 20.36 -1.09 -11.93
N VAL A 172 19.31 -1.49 -12.68
CA VAL A 172 18.66 -0.61 -13.67
C VAL A 172 17.91 0.52 -12.95
N LYS A 173 17.22 0.22 -11.84
CA LYS A 173 16.57 1.24 -11.00
C LYS A 173 17.59 2.22 -10.42
N ALA A 174 18.71 1.71 -9.90
CA ALA A 174 19.80 2.52 -9.37
C ALA A 174 20.39 3.46 -10.44
N LEU A 175 20.71 2.94 -11.63
CA LEU A 175 21.18 3.75 -12.76
C LEU A 175 20.19 4.84 -13.17
N LYS A 176 18.89 4.52 -13.23
CA LYS A 176 17.86 5.52 -13.56
C LYS A 176 17.74 6.60 -12.49
N ALA A 177 17.89 6.25 -11.21
CA ALA A 177 17.89 7.20 -10.11
C ALA A 177 19.11 8.13 -10.19
N VAL A 178 20.31 7.58 -10.39
CA VAL A 178 21.54 8.36 -10.57
C VAL A 178 21.41 9.30 -11.77
N ARG A 179 20.93 8.80 -12.91
CA ARG A 179 20.69 9.63 -14.11
C ARG A 179 19.77 10.81 -13.81
N LYS A 180 18.71 10.61 -13.01
CA LYS A 180 17.80 11.68 -12.61
C LYS A 180 18.53 12.78 -11.82
N HIS A 181 19.44 12.38 -10.93
CA HIS A 181 20.24 13.32 -10.14
C HIS A 181 21.43 13.90 -10.91
N ALA A 182 21.94 13.22 -11.93
CA ALA A 182 23.02 13.70 -12.80
C ALA A 182 22.52 14.60 -13.95
N ALA A 183 21.20 14.76 -14.11
CA ALA A 183 20.63 15.58 -15.17
C ALA A 183 20.99 17.07 -14.97
N LYS A 184 21.19 17.82 -16.06
CA LYS A 184 21.58 19.25 -16.03
C LYS A 184 20.63 20.15 -15.23
N GLU A 185 19.38 19.73 -15.08
CA GLU A 185 18.35 20.45 -14.32
C GLU A 185 18.41 20.19 -12.80
N PHE A 186 19.29 19.29 -12.34
CA PHE A 186 19.47 19.02 -10.93
C PHE A 186 20.40 20.07 -10.30
N HIS A 187 19.84 20.90 -9.42
CA HIS A 187 20.56 21.98 -8.73
C HIS A 187 21.62 21.51 -7.71
N GLY A 188 21.77 20.20 -7.46
CA GLY A 188 22.77 19.70 -6.51
C GLY A 188 24.23 19.87 -6.94
N TYR A 189 24.46 20.44 -8.12
CA TYR A 189 25.77 20.82 -8.63
C TYR A 189 25.91 22.33 -8.85
N ALA A 190 24.91 23.12 -8.43
CA ALA A 190 24.86 24.56 -8.73
C ALA A 190 26.01 25.35 -8.10
N ASP A 191 26.61 24.82 -7.03
CA ASP A 191 27.68 25.42 -6.26
C ASP A 191 28.99 24.63 -6.33
N LEU A 192 29.22 23.88 -7.41
CA LEU A 192 30.47 23.13 -7.64
C LEU A 192 31.74 23.99 -7.50
N GLU A 193 31.66 25.28 -7.83
CA GLU A 193 32.77 26.25 -7.67
C GLU A 193 33.24 26.37 -6.21
N ARG A 194 32.35 26.09 -5.24
CA ARG A 194 32.67 26.10 -3.80
C ARG A 194 33.47 24.87 -3.37
N ALA A 195 33.74 23.91 -4.25
CA ALA A 195 34.58 22.76 -3.93
C ALA A 195 35.98 23.17 -3.46
N GLY A 196 36.49 24.33 -3.91
CA GLY A 196 37.76 24.89 -3.45
C GLY A 196 37.73 25.43 -2.01
N GLU A 197 36.54 25.65 -1.43
CA GLU A 197 36.36 26.12 -0.05
C GLU A 197 36.41 24.96 0.97
N LEU A 198 36.35 23.71 0.49
CA LEU A 198 36.37 22.54 1.36
C LEU A 198 37.73 22.34 2.00
N ASP A 199 37.74 21.93 3.27
CA ASP A 199 38.96 21.50 3.91
C ASP A 199 39.50 20.22 3.24
N ARG A 200 40.80 19.97 3.44
CA ARG A 200 41.50 18.87 2.78
C ARG A 200 40.91 17.49 3.12
N ALA A 201 40.45 17.28 4.36
CA ALA A 201 39.92 15.98 4.78
C ALA A 201 38.57 15.71 4.09
N THR A 202 37.68 16.70 4.11
CA THR A 202 36.37 16.63 3.43
C THR A 202 36.53 16.44 1.92
N ALA A 203 37.44 17.19 1.29
CA ALA A 203 37.72 17.07 -0.14
C ALA A 203 38.22 15.65 -0.52
N GLN A 204 39.13 15.08 0.28
CA GLN A 204 39.64 13.73 0.07
C GLN A 204 38.55 12.65 0.25
N GLU A 205 37.67 12.81 1.24
CA GLU A 205 36.54 11.89 1.44
C GLU A 205 35.58 11.91 0.25
N LEU A 206 35.17 13.10 -0.20
CA LEU A 206 34.28 13.25 -1.34
C LEU A 206 34.91 12.74 -2.64
N GLN A 207 36.21 12.97 -2.85
CA GLN A 207 36.95 12.41 -3.98
C GLN A 207 36.95 10.88 -3.97
N ARG A 208 37.14 10.27 -2.80
CA ARG A 208 37.09 8.81 -2.64
C ARG A 208 35.70 8.28 -2.97
N LEU A 209 34.64 8.89 -2.43
CA LEU A 209 33.25 8.51 -2.72
C LEU A 209 32.93 8.62 -4.22
N ALA A 210 33.34 9.71 -4.87
CA ALA A 210 33.15 9.89 -6.31
C ALA A 210 33.89 8.81 -7.13
N SER A 211 35.11 8.48 -6.74
CA SER A 211 35.93 7.43 -7.40
C SER A 211 35.33 6.04 -7.22
N GLU A 212 34.85 5.71 -6.01
CA GLU A 212 34.15 4.45 -5.73
C GLU A 212 32.87 4.31 -6.58
N LEU A 213 32.08 5.39 -6.70
CA LEU A 213 30.89 5.42 -7.56
C LEU A 213 31.25 5.25 -9.04
N ALA A 214 32.28 5.95 -9.53
CA ALA A 214 32.75 5.84 -10.92
C ALA A 214 33.19 4.39 -11.25
N ALA A 215 33.95 3.75 -10.36
CA ALA A 215 34.38 2.36 -10.53
C ALA A 215 33.18 1.39 -10.61
N ARG A 216 32.14 1.60 -9.79
CA ARG A 216 30.91 0.80 -9.85
C ARG A 216 30.15 0.98 -11.16
N PHE A 217 30.06 2.20 -11.69
CA PHE A 217 29.43 2.41 -13.00
C PHE A 217 30.23 1.81 -14.15
N ALA A 218 31.56 1.88 -14.10
CA ALA A 218 32.43 1.23 -15.07
C ALA A 218 32.24 -0.30 -15.07
N GLU A 219 32.15 -0.92 -13.88
CA GLU A 219 31.85 -2.35 -13.76
C GLU A 219 30.51 -2.73 -14.41
N VAL A 220 29.47 -1.93 -14.19
CA VAL A 220 28.15 -2.15 -14.79
C VAL A 220 28.19 -1.99 -16.31
N ALA A 221 28.87 -0.97 -16.83
CA ALA A 221 29.04 -0.76 -18.27
C ALA A 221 29.75 -1.95 -18.93
N ALA A 222 30.89 -2.39 -18.37
CA ALA A 222 31.65 -3.53 -18.88
C ALA A 222 30.86 -4.86 -18.85
N ARG A 223 29.90 -5.02 -17.93
CA ARG A 223 28.99 -6.19 -17.90
C ARG A 223 27.87 -6.08 -18.95
N LEU A 224 27.46 -4.87 -19.31
CA LEU A 224 26.44 -4.65 -20.35
C LEU A 224 27.02 -4.80 -21.76
N GLU A 225 28.27 -4.39 -21.99
CA GLU A 225 28.97 -4.53 -23.28
C GLU A 225 29.30 -5.98 -23.66
N ARG A 226 29.39 -6.88 -22.66
CA ARG A 226 29.64 -8.32 -22.87
C ARG A 226 28.38 -9.12 -23.22
N ARG A 227 27.26 -8.46 -23.50
CA ARG A 227 26.00 -9.08 -23.92
C ARG A 227 25.80 -8.95 -25.41
#